data_AF-A0A2X4U267-F1
#
_entry.id   AF-A0A2X4U267-F1
#
_cell.length_a   1.000
_cell.length_b   1.000
_cell.length_c   1.000
_cell.angle_alpha   90.00
_cell.angle_beta   90.00
_cell.angle_gamma   90.00
#
_symmetry.space_group_name_H-M   'P 1'
#
loop_
_entity.id
_entity.type
_entity.pdbx_description
1 polymer ?
#
loop_
_entity_poly.entity_id
_entity_poly.type
_entity_poly.pdbx_seq_one_letter_code
_entity_poly.pdbx_strand_id
1 'polypeptide(L)' 'MLTDALSELYGSPVELTVVEDDNPAERTPLEWRQAIYEEKLAQARQSIVADTNIQTLRRFFDADLDEESIRPL' A
#
# COMPACT_ATOMS: atom_id res chain seq x y z
N MET A 1 -25.91 9.47 4.77
CA MET A 1 -25.71 8.06 4.36
C MET A 1 -24.86 8.03 3.10
N LEU A 2 -24.26 6.90 2.70
CA LEU A 2 -23.40 6.84 1.50
C LEU A 2 -24.15 7.34 0.24
N THR A 3 -25.43 7.00 0.13
CA THR A 3 -26.35 7.46 -0.93
C THR A 3 -26.49 8.97 -0.99
N ASP A 4 -26.58 9.66 0.16
CA ASP A 4 -26.72 11.12 0.22
C ASP A 4 -25.43 11.80 -0.24
N ALA A 5 -24.27 11.30 0.23
CA ALA A 5 -22.97 11.84 -0.13
C ALA A 5 -22.66 11.66 -1.63
N LEU A 6 -23.06 10.53 -2.21
CA LEU A 6 -22.96 10.31 -3.66
C LEU A 6 -23.92 11.22 -4.42
N SER A 7 -25.17 11.36 -3.95
CA SER A 7 -26.14 12.24 -4.61
C SER A 7 -25.72 13.71 -4.59
N GLU A 8 -25.07 14.15 -3.50
CA GLU A 8 -24.46 15.48 -3.40
C GLU A 8 -23.26 15.64 -4.34
N LEU A 9 -22.36 14.66 -4.41
CA LEU A 9 -21.19 14.66 -5.30
C LEU A 9 -21.59 14.73 -6.78
N TYR A 10 -22.60 13.98 -7.18
CA TYR A 10 -23.08 13.90 -8.57
C TYR A 10 -24.19 14.91 -8.89
N GLY A 11 -24.60 15.74 -7.92
CA GLY A 11 -25.62 16.79 -8.09
C GLY A 11 -26.99 16.29 -8.53
N SER A 12 -27.28 15.00 -8.37
CA SER A 12 -28.51 14.34 -8.80
C SER A 12 -28.80 13.14 -7.90
N PRO A 13 -30.08 12.73 -7.73
CA PRO A 13 -30.41 11.59 -6.90
C PRO A 13 -29.81 10.30 -7.48
N VAL A 14 -28.97 9.62 -6.68
CA VAL A 14 -28.31 8.37 -7.04
C VAL A 14 -29.01 7.20 -6.35
N GLU A 15 -29.42 6.20 -7.12
CA GLU A 15 -29.83 4.90 -6.56
C GLU A 15 -28.58 4.07 -6.24
N LEU A 16 -28.31 3.90 -4.95
CA LEU A 16 -27.22 3.08 -4.45
C LEU A 16 -27.74 1.68 -4.10
N THR A 17 -27.22 0.66 -4.76
CA THR A 17 -27.39 -0.75 -4.36
C THR A 17 -26.03 -1.31 -4.00
N VAL A 18 -25.88 -1.82 -2.77
CA VAL A 18 -24.68 -2.56 -2.35
C VAL A 18 -24.90 -4.02 -2.69
N VAL A 19 -24.03 -4.57 -3.53
CA VAL A 19 -24.01 -5.99 -3.87
C VAL A 19 -22.76 -6.62 -3.27
N GLU A 20 -22.89 -7.83 -2.73
CA GLU A 20 -21.75 -8.66 -2.37
C GLU A 20 -21.23 -9.29 -3.66
N ASP A 21 -20.09 -8.81 -4.14
CA ASP A 21 -19.36 -9.38 -5.27
C ASP A 21 -17.97 -9.80 -4.79
N ASP A 22 -17.72 -11.11 -4.81
CA ASP A 22 -16.45 -11.73 -4.44
C ASP A 22 -15.50 -11.87 -5.64
N ASN A 23 -15.79 -11.23 -6.78
CA ASN A 23 -14.96 -11.30 -7.97
C ASN A 23 -13.58 -10.65 -7.74
N PRO A 24 -12.49 -11.43 -7.68
CA PRO A 24 -11.15 -10.91 -7.40
C PRO A 24 -10.54 -10.14 -8.59
N ALA A 25 -11.24 -10.07 -9.73
CA ALA A 25 -10.78 -9.32 -10.90
C ALA A 25 -10.82 -7.80 -10.66
N GLU A 26 -11.72 -7.32 -9.81
CA GLU A 26 -11.83 -5.91 -9.45
C GLU A 26 -11.36 -5.69 -8.02
N ARG A 27 -10.34 -4.84 -7.86
CA ARG A 27 -9.82 -4.51 -6.54
C ARG A 27 -10.59 -3.35 -5.94
N THR A 28 -11.03 -3.54 -4.71
CA THR A 28 -11.59 -2.47 -3.89
C THR A 28 -10.52 -1.39 -3.62
N PRO A 29 -10.92 -0.14 -3.33
CA PRO A 29 -9.97 0.91 -2.96
C PRO A 29 -9.06 0.54 -1.77
N LEU A 30 -9.54 -0.29 -0.85
CA LEU A 30 -8.75 -0.78 0.28
C LEU A 30 -7.63 -1.72 -0.20
N GLU A 31 -7.95 -2.66 -1.07
CA GLU A 31 -6.97 -3.58 -1.67
C GLU A 31 -5.95 -2.85 -2.52
N TRP A 32 -6.36 -1.82 -3.27
CA TRP A 32 -5.42 -0.94 -3.97
C TRP A 32 -4.44 -0.27 -3.03
N ARG A 33 -4.94 0.29 -1.92
CA ARG A 33 -4.08 0.90 -0.91
C ARG A 33 -3.08 -0.11 -0.34
N GLN A 34 -3.52 -1.35 -0.10
CA GLN A 34 -2.65 -2.41 0.39
C GLN A 34 -1.60 -2.83 -0.64
N ALA A 35 -2.00 -3.02 -1.90
CA ALA A 35 -1.08 -3.36 -2.99
C ALA A 35 0.00 -2.29 -3.19
N ILE A 36 -0.38 -1.01 -3.19
CA ILE A 36 0.57 0.12 -3.31
C ILE A 36 1.53 0.14 -2.11
N TYR A 37 1.02 -0.14 -0.90
CA TYR A 37 1.86 -0.17 0.29
C TYR A 37 2.88 -1.31 0.25
N GLU A 38 2.46 -2.51 -0.14
CA GLU A 38 3.34 -3.68 -0.30
C GLU A 38 4.40 -3.44 -1.39
N GLU A 39 4.01 -2.84 -2.51
CA GLU A 39 4.95 -2.47 -3.57
C GLU A 39 6.00 -1.47 -3.08
N LYS A 40 5.57 -0.40 -2.40
CA LYS A 40 6.48 0.59 -1.80
C LYS A 40 7.39 -0.03 -0.75
N LEU A 41 6.87 -0.94 0.07
CA LEU A 41 7.66 -1.66 1.08
C LEU A 41 8.74 -2.53 0.43
N ALA A 42 8.38 -3.29 -0.59
CA ALA A 42 9.33 -4.12 -1.36
C ALA A 42 10.41 -3.25 -2.01
N GLN A 43 10.02 -2.12 -2.60
CA GLN A 43 10.96 -1.17 -3.20
C GLN A 43 11.90 -0.55 -2.17
N ALA A 44 11.40 -0.15 -1.01
CA ALA A 44 12.20 0.40 0.09
C ALA A 44 13.22 -0.64 0.59
N ARG A 45 12.78 -1.89 0.77
CA ARG A 45 13.66 -3.00 1.18
C ARG A 45 14.77 -3.23 0.15
N GLN A 46 14.43 -3.31 -1.13
CA GLN A 46 15.42 -3.49 -2.18
C GLN A 46 16.43 -2.34 -2.24
N SER A 47 15.95 -1.10 -2.08
CA SER A 47 16.80 0.09 -2.08
C SER A 47 17.80 0.07 -0.92
N ILE A 48 17.36 -0.29 0.29
CA ILE A 48 18.23 -0.37 1.46
C ILE A 48 19.25 -1.51 1.33
N VAL A 49 18.84 -2.68 0.82
CA VAL A 49 19.76 -3.81 0.62
C VAL A 49 20.81 -3.49 -0.46
N ALA A 50 20.41 -2.79 -1.53
CA ALA A 50 21.31 -2.38 -2.61
C ALA A 50 22.21 -1.18 -2.23
N ASP A 51 21.92 -0.49 -1.11
CA ASP A 51 22.68 0.69 -0.70
C ASP A 51 24.11 0.31 -0.27
N THR A 52 25.08 0.94 -0.93
CA THR A 52 26.50 0.66 -0.71
C THR A 52 26.98 1.11 0.67
N ASN A 53 26.40 2.16 1.25
CA ASN A 53 26.73 2.62 2.59
C ASN A 53 26.21 1.63 3.64
N ILE A 54 24.97 1.14 3.46
CA ILE A 54 24.40 0.08 4.32
C ILE A 54 25.28 -1.17 4.28
N GLN A 55 25.68 -1.64 3.09
CA GLN A 55 26.57 -2.81 2.96
C GLN A 55 27.93 -2.59 3.63
N THR A 56 28.50 -1.39 3.48
CA THR A 56 29.77 -1.02 4.12
C THR A 56 29.64 -1.00 5.64
N LEU A 57 28.57 -0.42 6.18
CA LEU A 57 28.28 -0.38 7.62
C LEU A 57 28.07 -1.78 8.19
N ARG A 58 27.29 -2.65 7.52
CA ARG A 58 27.11 -4.05 7.94
C ARG A 58 28.45 -4.77 8.05
N ARG A 59 29.34 -4.61 7.06
CA ARG A 59 30.66 -5.24 7.06
C ARG A 59 31.62 -4.65 8.08
N PHE A 60 31.49 -3.35 8.37
CA PHE A 60 32.37 -2.67 9.32
C PHE A 60 31.99 -2.95 10.77
N PHE A 61 30.70 -3.10 11.05
CA PHE A 61 30.16 -3.33 12.40
C PHE A 61 29.77 -4.78 12.67
N ASP A 62 29.97 -5.68 11.71
CA ASP A 62 29.48 -7.08 11.72
C ASP A 62 27.99 -7.15 12.11
N ALA A 63 27.21 -6.24 11.53
CA ALA A 63 25.83 -5.97 11.90
C ALA A 63 24.85 -6.56 10.88
N ASP A 64 23.72 -7.06 11.39
CA ASP A 64 22.60 -7.52 10.58
C ASP A 64 21.56 -6.43 10.37
N LEU A 65 21.06 -6.36 9.14
CA LEU A 65 19.97 -5.49 8.79
C LEU A 65 18.67 -6.21 9.17
N ASP A 66 17.93 -5.64 10.11
CA ASP A 66 16.57 -6.09 10.39
C ASP A 66 15.62 -5.55 9.32
N GLU A 67 15.36 -6.39 8.33
CA GLU A 67 14.53 -6.02 7.20
C GLU A 67 13.03 -5.90 7.56
N GLU A 68 12.58 -6.46 8.69
CA GLU A 68 11.21 -6.34 9.19
C GLU A 68 10.92 -4.95 9.79
N SER A 69 11.98 -4.20 10.14
CA SER A 69 11.89 -2.82 10.64
C SER A 69 11.68 -1.78 9.52
N ILE A 70 11.87 -2.16 8.26
CA ILE A 70 11.77 -1.25 7.11
C ILE A 70 10.30 -0.86 6.91
N ARG A 71 10.01 0.45 6.93
CA ARG A 71 8.69 0.99 6.62
C ARG A 71 8.78 2.03 5.51
N PRO A 72 7.91 1.99 4.49
CA PRO A 72 7.83 3.06 3.50
C PRO A 72 7.29 4.35 4.14
N LEU A 73 7.90 5.49 3.79
CA LEU A 73 7.45 6.84 4.14
C LEU A 73 6.46 7.40 3.09
#